data_AF-A0A806T7L0-F1
#
_entry.id   AF-A0A806T7L0-F1
#
_cell.length_a   1.000
_cell.length_b   1.000
_cell.length_c   1.000
_cell.angle_alpha   90.00
_cell.angle_beta   90.00
_cell.angle_gamma   90.00
#
_symmetry.space_group_name_H-M   'P 1'
#
loop_
_entity.id
_entity.type
_entity.pdbx_description
1 polymer ?
#
loop_
_entity_poly.entity_id
_entity_poly.type
_entity_poly.pdbx_seq_one_letter_code
_entity_poly.pdbx_strand_id
1 'polypeptide(L)'
;MKAIYYADATTSLFKGSNVVADDHTLKANETFENPSGKVEPAKLVNGSWVDATPEEHDAYLKSQQKSLITVTPSGDDKGLNELGKQVAKLTKDNLALIQLVNSLGQQIASVQKNDKEKGGN
;
A
#
# COMPACT_ATOMS: atom_id res chain seq x y z
N MET A 1 33.15 -4.60 -11.02
CA MET A 1 32.22 -5.00 -9.94
C MET A 1 30.98 -5.60 -10.57
N LYS A 2 30.40 -6.64 -9.96
CA LYS A 2 29.26 -7.39 -10.48
C LYS A 2 28.17 -7.57 -9.40
N ALA A 3 26.91 -7.56 -9.81
CA ALA A 3 25.79 -7.82 -8.92
C ALA A 3 25.63 -9.33 -8.71
N ILE A 4 25.47 -9.75 -7.45
CA ILE A 4 25.06 -11.09 -7.07
C ILE A 4 23.69 -11.05 -6.42
N TYR A 5 22.93 -12.12 -6.59
CA TYR A 5 21.66 -12.38 -5.93
C TYR A 5 21.84 -13.61 -5.08
N TYR A 6 21.40 -13.55 -3.83
CA TYR A 6 21.63 -14.62 -2.89
C TYR A 6 20.36 -15.05 -2.18
N ALA A 7 20.28 -16.34 -1.96
CA ALA A 7 19.24 -16.98 -1.21
C ALA A 7 19.64 -17.12 0.27
N ASP A 8 18.65 -17.25 1.13
CA ASP A 8 18.86 -17.68 2.51
C ASP A 8 19.41 -19.12 2.53
N ALA A 9 20.49 -19.34 3.27
CA ALA A 9 21.21 -20.60 3.25
C ALA A 9 20.41 -21.80 3.82
N THR A 10 19.35 -21.53 4.59
CA THR A 10 18.52 -22.57 5.21
C THR A 10 17.27 -22.85 4.39
N THR A 11 16.63 -21.80 3.85
CA THR A 11 15.35 -21.93 3.15
C THR A 11 15.48 -21.92 1.62
N SER A 12 16.66 -21.58 1.10
CA SER A 12 16.91 -21.37 -0.33
C SER A 12 16.02 -20.32 -0.99
N LEU A 13 15.33 -19.50 -0.20
CA LEU A 13 14.48 -18.41 -0.68
C LEU A 13 15.30 -17.16 -0.93
N PHE A 14 14.93 -16.38 -1.94
CA PHE A 14 15.57 -15.11 -2.24
C PHE A 14 15.63 -14.22 -1.00
N LYS A 15 16.82 -13.73 -0.67
CA LYS A 15 17.09 -12.89 0.51
C LYS A 15 17.51 -11.48 0.15
N GLY A 16 18.23 -11.31 -0.96
CA GLY A 16 18.64 -10.01 -1.42
C GLY A 16 19.71 -10.06 -2.50
N SER A 17 20.24 -8.88 -2.81
CA SER A 17 21.34 -8.69 -3.75
C SER A 17 22.51 -7.94 -3.09
N ASN A 18 23.70 -8.11 -3.66
CA ASN A 18 24.90 -7.38 -3.25
C ASN A 18 25.77 -7.08 -4.47
N VAL A 19 26.68 -6.12 -4.37
CA VAL A 19 27.69 -5.81 -5.39
C VAL A 19 29.05 -6.26 -4.90
N VAL A 20 29.71 -7.10 -5.68
CA VAL A 20 31.00 -7.72 -5.34
C VAL A 20 32.06 -7.41 -6.40
N ALA A 21 33.33 -7.65 -6.07
CA ALA A 21 34.44 -7.55 -7.01
C ALA A 21 34.32 -8.60 -8.14
N ASP A 22 34.97 -8.35 -9.29
CA ASP A 22 34.80 -9.19 -10.49
C ASP A 22 35.40 -10.59 -10.34
N ASP A 23 36.35 -10.75 -9.42
CA ASP A 23 36.99 -12.01 -9.03
C ASP A 23 36.23 -12.79 -7.94
N HIS A 24 35.08 -12.27 -7.48
CA HIS A 24 34.28 -12.95 -6.46
C HIS A 24 33.83 -14.35 -6.92
N THR A 25 34.06 -15.33 -6.06
CA THR A 25 33.63 -16.72 -6.23
C THR A 25 32.27 -16.91 -5.59
N LEU A 26 31.28 -17.35 -6.39
CA LEU A 26 29.92 -17.60 -5.91
C LEU A 26 29.89 -18.71 -4.86
N LYS A 27 29.19 -18.46 -3.76
CA LYS A 27 28.79 -19.51 -2.81
C LYS A 27 27.61 -20.31 -3.36
N ALA A 28 27.33 -21.46 -2.75
CA ALA A 28 26.23 -22.34 -3.17
C ALA A 28 24.84 -21.67 -3.16
N ASN A 29 24.65 -20.64 -2.33
CA ASN A 29 23.42 -19.87 -2.22
C ASN A 29 23.46 -18.54 -3.00
N GLU A 30 24.43 -18.35 -3.90
CA GLU A 30 24.61 -17.12 -4.68
C GLU A 30 24.52 -17.43 -6.18
N THR A 31 23.99 -16.48 -6.96
CA THR A 31 23.96 -16.53 -8.43
C THR A 31 24.10 -15.13 -9.02
N PHE A 32 24.55 -15.05 -10.27
CA PHE A 32 24.52 -13.80 -11.04
C PHE A 32 23.16 -13.60 -11.74
N GLU A 33 22.29 -14.61 -11.72
CA GLU A 33 20.96 -14.55 -12.31
C GLU A 33 20.02 -13.67 -11.47
N ASN A 34 19.33 -12.73 -12.11
CA ASN A 34 18.37 -11.87 -11.45
C ASN A 34 17.03 -12.63 -11.26
N PRO A 35 16.48 -12.73 -10.04
CA PRO A 35 15.19 -13.38 -9.78
C PRO A 35 13.97 -12.57 -10.30
N SER A 36 14.18 -11.42 -10.93
CA SER A 36 13.10 -10.57 -11.44
C SER A 36 12.14 -11.34 -12.36
N GLY A 37 10.84 -11.20 -12.10
CA GLY A 37 9.78 -11.85 -12.88
C GLY A 37 9.33 -13.21 -12.35
N LYS A 38 9.93 -13.70 -11.26
CA LYS A 38 9.50 -14.91 -10.56
C LYS A 38 8.41 -14.63 -9.53
N VAL A 39 7.56 -15.62 -9.28
CA VAL A 39 6.58 -15.57 -8.19
C VAL A 39 7.32 -15.64 -6.86
N GLU A 40 7.13 -14.64 -6.01
CA GLU A 40 7.74 -14.61 -4.69
C GLU A 40 7.15 -15.68 -3.76
N PRO A 41 7.93 -16.31 -2.88
CA PRO A 41 9.38 -16.17 -2.75
C PRO A 41 10.10 -16.96 -3.85
N ALA A 42 10.97 -16.31 -4.61
CA ALA A 42 11.78 -17.01 -5.61
C ALA A 42 12.74 -17.98 -4.90
N LYS A 43 12.85 -19.22 -5.38
CA LYS A 43 13.67 -20.26 -4.76
C LYS A 43 14.89 -20.56 -5.62
N LEU A 44 16.06 -20.60 -5.03
CA LEU A 44 17.30 -20.93 -5.73
C LEU A 44 17.47 -22.45 -5.76
N VAL A 45 17.48 -23.03 -6.96
CA VAL A 45 17.68 -24.46 -7.18
C VAL A 45 18.77 -24.63 -8.23
N ASN A 46 19.88 -25.27 -7.86
CA ASN A 46 21.02 -25.53 -8.74
C ASN A 46 21.56 -24.27 -9.47
N GLY A 47 21.53 -23.11 -8.81
CA GLY A 47 22.05 -21.85 -9.34
C GLY A 47 21.05 -21.02 -10.16
N SER A 48 19.82 -21.51 -10.36
CA SER A 48 18.75 -20.79 -11.06
C SER A 48 17.53 -20.56 -10.20
N TRP A 49 16.80 -19.48 -10.49
CA TRP A 49 15.59 -19.11 -9.77
C TRP A 49 14.36 -19.84 -10.33
N VAL A 50 13.68 -20.58 -9.46
CA VAL A 50 12.40 -21.20 -9.76
C VAL A 50 11.28 -20.47 -9.03
N ASP A 51 10.11 -20.45 -9.65
CA ASP A 51 8.89 -19.93 -9.05
C ASP A 51 8.51 -20.78 -7.82
N ALA A 52 8.03 -20.12 -6.76
CA ALA A 52 7.39 -20.83 -5.66
C ALA A 52 6.13 -21.55 -6.17
N THR A 53 5.80 -22.69 -5.56
CA THR A 53 4.46 -23.26 -5.76
C THR A 53 3.40 -22.33 -5.18
N PRO A 54 2.13 -22.41 -5.63
CA PRO A 54 1.04 -21.61 -5.06
C PRO A 54 0.93 -21.76 -3.52
N GLU A 55 1.20 -22.96 -3.00
CA GLU A 55 1.17 -23.25 -1.57
C GLU A 55 2.35 -22.58 -0.82
N GLU A 56 3.55 -22.60 -1.41
CA GLU A 56 4.72 -21.91 -0.86
C GLU A 56 4.53 -20.39 -0.90
N HIS A 57 3.92 -19.84 -1.96
CA HIS A 57 3.56 -18.43 -2.09
C HIS A 57 2.56 -17.99 -1.01
N ASP A 58 1.48 -18.75 -0.83
CA ASP A 58 0.44 -18.43 0.17
C ASP A 58 0.99 -18.54 1.61
N ALA A 59 1.83 -19.55 1.89
CA ALA A 59 2.51 -19.67 3.17
C ALA A 59 3.46 -18.49 3.44
N TYR A 60 4.19 -18.04 2.41
CA TYR A 60 5.06 -16.88 2.50
C TYR A 60 4.29 -15.59 2.77
N LEU A 61 3.19 -15.34 2.04
CA LEU A 61 2.30 -14.20 2.28
C LEU A 61 1.74 -14.21 3.70
N LYS A 62 1.28 -15.37 4.19
CA LYS A 62 0.82 -15.52 5.59
C LYS A 62 1.93 -15.27 6.60
N SER A 63 3.18 -15.66 6.31
CA SER A 63 4.33 -15.40 7.19
C SER A 63 4.71 -13.93 7.23
N GLN A 64 4.68 -13.24 6.08
CA GLN A 64 4.86 -11.78 5.95
C GLN A 64 3.74 -11.02 6.68
N GLN A 65 2.52 -11.55 6.63
CA GLN A 65 1.36 -11.02 7.34
C GLN A 65 1.45 -11.27 8.86
N LYS A 66 2.13 -12.34 9.28
CA LYS A 66 2.43 -12.62 10.70
C LYS A 66 3.59 -11.79 11.24
N SER A 67 4.45 -11.29 10.36
CA SER A 67 5.40 -10.20 10.62
C SER A 67 4.81 -8.80 10.32
N LEU A 68 3.49 -8.67 10.22
CA LEU A 68 2.85 -7.38 10.51
C LEU A 68 3.24 -7.05 11.94
N ILE A 69 4.26 -6.20 12.02
CA ILE A 69 4.57 -5.27 13.09
C ILE A 69 3.51 -5.39 14.17
N THR A 70 3.88 -5.97 15.32
CA THR A 70 3.26 -5.47 16.55
C THR A 70 3.67 -4.01 16.62
N VAL A 71 2.91 -3.16 15.91
CA VAL A 71 2.98 -1.73 16.08
C VAL A 71 2.45 -1.58 17.49
N THR A 72 3.37 -1.62 18.45
CA THR A 72 3.12 -0.96 19.71
C THR A 72 2.87 0.46 19.27
N PRO A 73 1.63 0.99 19.33
CA PRO A 73 1.34 2.29 18.77
C PRO A 73 2.32 3.28 19.38
N SER A 74 3.26 3.73 18.55
CA SER A 74 4.11 4.86 18.87
C SER A 74 3.15 6.03 19.13
N GLY A 75 3.49 6.96 20.03
CA GLY A 75 2.59 8.08 20.36
C GLY A 75 2.00 8.81 19.13
N ASP A 76 2.71 8.76 17.99
CA ASP A 76 2.33 9.31 16.70
C ASP A 76 1.16 8.59 16.00
N ASP A 77 0.96 7.28 16.23
CA ASP A 77 -0.16 6.50 15.65
C ASP A 77 -1.51 6.90 16.27
N LYS A 78 -1.50 7.41 17.50
CA LYS A 78 -2.69 8.04 18.12
C LYS A 78 -3.04 9.35 17.41
N GLY A 79 -2.02 10.15 17.08
CA GLY A 79 -2.19 11.40 16.34
C GLY A 79 -2.77 11.17 14.95
N LEU A 80 -2.33 10.13 14.23
CA LEU A 80 -2.86 9.81 12.90
C LEU A 80 -4.32 9.32 12.95
N ASN A 81 -4.67 8.51 13.95
CA ASN A 81 -6.05 8.04 14.14
C ASN A 81 -6.99 9.18 14.55
N GLU A 82 -6.54 10.08 15.43
CA GLU A 82 -7.29 11.28 15.80
C GLU A 82 -7.44 12.26 14.63
N LEU A 83 -6.39 12.47 13.85
CA LEU A 83 -6.45 13.30 12.64
C LEU A 83 -7.43 12.71 11.62
N GLY A 84 -7.38 11.39 11.38
CA GLY A 84 -8.34 10.69 10.51
C GLY A 84 -9.80 10.88 10.96
N LYS A 85 -10.07 10.76 12.26
CA LYS A 85 -11.41 11.03 12.84
C LYS A 85 -11.83 12.49 12.66
N GLN A 86 -10.92 13.44 12.86
CA GLN A 86 -11.19 14.87 12.69
C GLN A 86 -11.49 15.22 11.22
N VAL A 87 -10.71 14.67 10.27
CA VAL A 87 -10.94 14.86 8.83
C VAL A 87 -12.27 14.26 8.39
N ALA A 88 -12.63 13.06 8.89
CA ALA A 88 -13.92 12.45 8.61
C ALA A 88 -15.10 13.28 9.14
N LYS A 89 -14.96 13.84 10.36
CA LYS A 89 -15.95 14.74 10.94
C LYS A 89 -16.10 16.03 10.14
N LEU A 90 -14.99 16.70 9.80
CA LEU A 90 -15.01 17.92 8.99
C LEU A 90 -15.59 17.69 7.61
N THR A 91 -15.29 16.54 6.98
CA THR A 91 -15.90 16.16 5.70
C THR A 91 -17.42 16.03 5.82
N LYS A 92 -17.91 15.39 6.89
CA LYS A 92 -19.34 15.24 7.14
C LYS A 92 -20.02 16.59 7.39
N ASP A 93 -19.41 17.45 8.20
CA ASP A 93 -19.94 18.78 8.51
C ASP A 93 -19.98 19.66 7.26
N ASN A 94 -18.95 19.61 6.40
CA ASN A 94 -18.92 20.31 5.12
C ASN A 94 -20.03 19.83 4.16
N LEU A 95 -20.28 18.53 4.08
CA LEU A 95 -21.38 18.00 3.27
C LEU A 95 -22.75 18.49 3.76
N ALA A 96 -22.95 18.55 5.07
CA ALA A 96 -24.19 19.09 5.66
C ALA A 96 -24.35 20.59 5.36
N LEU A 97 -23.27 21.37 5.45
CA LEU A 97 -23.28 22.79 5.08
C LEU A 97 -23.62 23.00 3.60
N ILE A 98 -23.05 22.20 2.70
CA ILE A 98 -23.37 22.25 1.26
C ILE A 98 -24.87 21.98 1.04
N GLN A 99 -25.43 20.98 1.72
CA GLN A 99 -26.86 20.67 1.63
C GLN A 99 -27.72 21.82 2.12
N LEU A 100 -27.37 22.45 3.25
CA LEU A 100 -28.09 23.61 3.78
C LEU A 100 -28.01 24.81 2.83
N VAL A 101 -26.84 25.10 2.27
CA VAL A 101 -26.66 26.17 1.28
C VAL A 101 -27.51 25.91 0.05
N ASN A 102 -27.56 24.68 -0.45
CA ASN A 102 -28.40 24.31 -1.59
C ASN A 102 -29.88 24.49 -1.28
N SER A 103 -30.35 24.07 -0.10
CA SER A 103 -31.74 24.24 0.33
C SER A 103 -32.11 25.73 0.48
N LEU A 104 -31.22 26.54 1.05
CA LEU A 104 -31.41 27.99 1.15
C LEU A 104 -31.44 28.64 -0.24
N GLY A 105 -30.53 28.24 -1.14
CA GLY A 105 -30.52 28.70 -2.53
C GLY A 105 -31.83 28.38 -3.25
N GLN A 106 -32.37 27.18 -3.06
CA GLN A 106 -33.69 26.80 -3.59
C GLN A 106 -34.83 27.64 -2.99
N GLN A 107 -34.83 27.86 -1.68
CA GLN A 107 -35.84 28.73 -1.03
C GLN A 107 -35.79 30.16 -1.55
N ILE A 108 -34.59 30.74 -1.68
CA ILE A 108 -34.40 32.09 -2.25
C ILE A 108 -34.90 32.13 -3.70
N ALA A 109 -34.55 31.13 -4.52
CA ALA A 109 -35.02 31.05 -5.90
C ALA A 109 -36.55 30.92 -5.98
N SER A 110 -37.17 30.15 -5.09
CA SER A 110 -38.63 30.03 -4.99
C SER A 110 -39.30 31.34 -4.58
N VAL A 111 -38.74 32.06 -3.59
CA VAL A 111 -39.26 33.38 -3.17
C VAL A 111 -39.13 34.39 -4.30
N GLN A 112 -37.96 34.48 -4.95
CA GLN A 112 -37.75 35.38 -6.09
C GLN A 112 -38.65 35.07 -7.29
N LYS A 113 -38.97 33.78 -7.52
CA LYS A 113 -39.93 33.38 -8.56
C LYS A 113 -41.35 33.80 -8.19
N ASN A 114 -41.76 33.62 -6.93
CA ASN A 114 -43.08 34.03 -6.45
C ASN A 114 -43.26 35.56 -6.46
N ASP A 115 -42.20 36.33 -6.20
CA ASP A 115 -42.22 37.80 -6.30
C ASP A 115 -42.35 38.27 -7.77
N LYS A 116 -41.72 37.57 -8.73
CA LYS A 116 -41.90 37.86 -10.16
C LYS A 116 -43.30 37.53 -10.67
N GLU A 117 -43.96 36.49 -10.15
CA GLU A 117 -45.34 36.15 -10.52
C GLU A 117 -46.38 37.08 -9.87
N LYS A 118 -46.07 37.73 -8.74
CA LYS A 118 -46.95 38.73 -8.09
C LYS A 118 -46.72 40.17 -8.56
N GLY A 119 -45.66 40.44 -9.32
CA GLY A 119 -45.30 41.76 -9.86
C GLY A 119 -45.81 42.03 -11.29
N GLY A 120 -46.75 41.24 -11.80
CA GLY A 120 -47.42 41.47 -13.07
C GLY A 120 -48.69 42.30 -12.92
N ASN A 121 -48.54 43.62 -12.75
CA ASN A 121 -49.56 44.61 -13.11
C ASN A 121 -48.88 45.83 -13.73
#